data_AF-A0A2M8JAX8-F1
#
_entry.id   AF-A0A2M8JAX8-F1
#
_cell.length_a   1.000
_cell.length_b   1.000
_cell.length_c   1.000
_cell.angle_alpha   90.00
_cell.angle_beta   90.00
_cell.angle_gamma   90.00
#
_symmetry.space_group_name_H-M   'P 1'
#
loop_
_entity.id
_entity.type
_entity.pdbx_description
1 polymer ?
#
loop_
_entity_poly.entity_id
_entity_poly.type
_entity_poly.pdbx_seq_one_letter_code
_entity_poly.pdbx_strand_id
1 'polypeptide(L)'
;MKRKIITVIFCFAIFFVLSSTEKSKIISRNSVGFKSDSNNINYVKDLNAKKFIDLCVKKYNESERLNFVVFGGDFPENWVKKQDVEYLIRNLNSKQKCCGYMNVFSSYISSDSAEVGGFAILFMKSYIEKKTLNLGLNSNPKVDKKEVENIMKWCKNNRQK
;
A
#
# COMPACT_ATOMS: atom_id res chain seq x y z
N MET A 1 55.11 35.18 -32.01
CA MET A 1 54.12 35.52 -30.97
C MET A 1 52.71 35.45 -31.57
N LYS A 2 51.76 34.79 -30.88
CA LYS A 2 50.28 34.93 -31.00
C LYS A 2 49.48 34.26 -32.15
N ARG A 3 49.78 33.05 -32.64
CA ARG A 3 48.85 32.35 -33.58
C ARG A 3 48.60 30.85 -33.40
N LYS A 4 49.12 30.18 -32.37
CA LYS A 4 48.95 28.70 -32.22
C LYS A 4 48.21 28.24 -30.96
N ILE A 5 47.68 29.15 -30.14
CA ILE A 5 47.02 28.78 -28.87
C ILE A 5 45.48 28.76 -28.97
N ILE A 6 44.88 29.31 -30.04
CA ILE A 6 43.42 29.45 -30.14
C ILE A 6 42.72 28.17 -30.65
N THR A 7 43.42 27.27 -31.33
CA THR A 7 42.77 26.11 -31.97
C THR A 7 42.53 24.92 -31.01
N VAL A 8 43.17 24.88 -29.84
CA VAL A 8 43.03 23.73 -28.92
C VAL A 8 41.84 23.87 -27.97
N ILE A 9 41.42 25.10 -27.66
CA ILE A 9 40.31 25.36 -26.72
C ILE A 9 38.95 25.11 -27.39
N PHE A 10 38.86 25.26 -28.71
CA PHE A 10 37.60 25.09 -29.43
C PHE A 10 37.18 23.62 -29.66
N CYS A 11 38.10 22.66 -29.55
CA CYS A 11 37.77 21.24 -29.71
C CYS A 11 37.29 20.56 -28.42
N PHE A 12 37.60 21.10 -27.24
CA PHE A 12 37.10 20.55 -25.96
C PHE A 12 35.67 20.99 -25.62
N ALA A 13 35.22 22.14 -26.15
CA ALA A 13 33.86 22.61 -25.93
C ALA A 13 32.81 21.82 -26.75
N ILE A 14 33.20 21.22 -27.89
CA ILE A 14 32.28 20.47 -28.74
C ILE A 14 32.05 19.04 -28.19
N PHE A 15 32.98 18.48 -27.42
CA PHE A 15 32.80 17.15 -26.81
C PHE A 15 31.93 17.15 -25.55
N PHE A 16 31.78 18.29 -24.86
CA PHE A 16 30.95 18.37 -23.65
C PHE A 16 29.47 18.69 -23.90
N VAL A 17 29.12 19.20 -25.09
CA VAL A 17 27.72 19.47 -25.47
C VAL A 17 27.05 18.24 -26.10
N LEU A 18 27.81 17.32 -26.68
CA LEU A 18 27.26 16.08 -27.26
C LEU A 18 27.02 14.95 -26.25
N SER A 19 27.64 15.00 -25.07
CA SER A 19 27.48 13.99 -24.01
C SER A 19 26.28 14.27 -23.09
N SER A 20 25.60 15.41 -23.24
CA SER A 20 24.50 15.85 -22.36
C SER A 20 23.10 15.76 -22.98
N THR A 21 22.95 15.25 -24.20
CA THR A 21 21.63 15.10 -24.87
C THR A 21 21.20 13.65 -25.15
N GLU A 22 21.81 12.65 -24.51
CA GLU A 22 21.46 11.23 -24.71
C GLU A 22 20.88 10.54 -23.45
N LYS A 23 20.19 11.29 -22.59
CA LYS A 23 19.44 10.73 -21.43
C LYS A 23 18.00 11.21 -21.31
N SER A 24 17.26 11.25 -22.43
CA SER A 24 15.80 11.48 -22.36
C SER A 24 14.95 10.58 -23.26
N LYS A 25 15.54 9.52 -23.85
CA LYS A 25 14.81 8.55 -24.69
C LYS A 25 14.66 7.15 -24.09
N ILE A 26 14.79 7.02 -22.77
CA ILE A 26 14.50 5.79 -22.03
C ILE A 26 13.67 6.18 -20.79
N ILE A 27 12.41 6.56 -20.99
CA ILE A 27 11.24 6.42 -20.08
C ILE A 27 10.05 6.85 -20.96
N SER A 28 9.61 5.98 -21.87
CA SER A 28 8.32 6.15 -22.56
C SER A 28 7.69 4.84 -23.02
N ARG A 29 8.09 3.71 -22.43
CA ARG A 29 7.38 2.44 -22.57
C ARG A 29 7.19 1.84 -21.18
N ASN A 30 5.94 1.55 -20.87
CA ASN A 30 5.39 1.10 -19.59
C ASN A 30 4.94 2.22 -18.63
N SER A 31 4.35 3.31 -19.15
CA SER A 31 3.21 3.85 -18.43
C SER A 31 2.08 2.83 -18.59
N VAL A 32 1.99 1.86 -17.67
CA VAL A 32 0.72 1.17 -17.45
C VAL A 32 -0.24 2.30 -17.16
N GLY A 33 -1.12 2.61 -18.12
CA GLY A 33 -2.12 3.64 -17.96
C GLY A 33 -2.93 3.26 -16.73
N PHE A 34 -2.63 3.89 -15.61
CA PHE A 34 -3.43 3.74 -14.41
C PHE A 34 -4.74 4.44 -14.74
N LYS A 35 -5.74 3.66 -15.16
CA LYS A 35 -7.12 4.11 -15.12
C LYS A 35 -7.48 4.25 -13.65
N SER A 36 -7.03 5.35 -13.05
CA SER A 36 -7.65 5.87 -11.84
C SER A 36 -9.05 6.27 -12.29
N ASP A 37 -10.04 5.43 -12.00
CA ASP A 37 -11.42 5.87 -11.99
C ASP A 37 -11.53 6.93 -10.88
N SER A 38 -11.15 8.16 -11.22
CA SER A 38 -11.02 9.32 -10.32
C SER A 38 -12.32 9.72 -9.64
N ASN A 39 -13.43 9.08 -10.00
CA ASN A 39 -14.76 9.37 -9.48
C ASN A 39 -15.10 8.62 -8.17
N ASN A 40 -14.27 7.69 -7.65
CA ASN A 40 -14.63 6.92 -6.45
C ASN A 40 -13.45 6.63 -5.50
N ILE A 41 -12.81 7.68 -4.96
CA ILE A 41 -11.89 7.53 -3.81
C ILE A 41 -12.70 7.00 -2.63
N ASN A 42 -12.28 5.88 -2.05
CA ASN A 42 -12.92 5.31 -0.87
C ASN A 42 -12.30 5.94 0.37
N TYR A 43 -13.08 6.60 1.21
CA TYR A 43 -12.55 7.17 2.45
C TYR A 43 -12.61 6.14 3.58
N VAL A 44 -11.49 5.93 4.28
CA VAL A 44 -11.42 4.91 5.35
C VAL A 44 -12.39 5.17 6.49
N LYS A 45 -12.68 6.44 6.79
CA LYS A 45 -13.62 6.87 7.83
C LYS A 45 -15.06 6.43 7.58
N ASP A 46 -15.45 6.17 6.33
CA ASP A 46 -16.82 5.80 5.95
C ASP A 46 -17.04 4.27 5.96
N LEU A 47 -15.98 3.52 6.28
CA LEU A 47 -15.97 2.07 6.31
C LEU A 47 -15.85 1.58 7.75
N ASN A 48 -16.38 0.38 8.00
CA ASN A 48 -15.97 -0.43 9.14
C ASN A 48 -15.00 -1.52 8.67
N ALA A 49 -14.46 -2.28 9.61
CA ALA A 49 -13.44 -3.29 9.31
C ALA A 49 -13.90 -4.33 8.27
N LYS A 50 -15.16 -4.78 8.37
CA LYS A 50 -15.76 -5.71 7.39
C LYS A 50 -15.89 -5.10 6.00
N LYS A 51 -16.48 -3.91 5.88
CA LYS A 51 -16.65 -3.23 4.59
C LYS A 51 -15.31 -2.94 3.93
N PHE A 52 -14.29 -2.59 4.71
CA PHE A 52 -12.94 -2.40 4.20
C PHE A 52 -12.38 -3.69 3.58
N ILE A 53 -12.42 -4.80 4.32
CA ILE A 53 -11.91 -6.09 3.84
C ILE A 53 -12.72 -6.59 2.65
N ASP A 54 -14.06 -6.50 2.71
CA ASP A 54 -14.94 -6.90 1.62
C ASP A 54 -14.65 -6.12 0.33
N LEU A 55 -14.33 -4.82 0.43
CA LEU A 55 -13.93 -4.02 -0.72
C LEU A 55 -12.62 -4.50 -1.32
N CYS A 56 -11.61 -4.80 -0.49
CA CYS A 56 -10.33 -5.34 -0.94
C CYS A 56 -10.47 -6.73 -1.56
N VAL A 57 -11.37 -7.57 -1.05
CA VAL A 57 -11.68 -8.88 -1.64
C VAL A 57 -12.41 -8.72 -2.96
N LYS A 58 -13.45 -7.89 -3.01
CA LYS A 58 -14.28 -7.69 -4.21
C LYS A 58 -13.48 -7.14 -5.38
N LYS A 59 -12.51 -6.26 -5.13
CA LYS A 59 -11.67 -5.65 -6.17
C LYS A 59 -10.46 -6.50 -6.56
N TYR A 60 -10.19 -7.59 -5.84
CA TYR A 60 -9.07 -8.46 -6.14
C TYR A 60 -9.30 -9.21 -7.46
N ASN A 61 -8.29 -9.21 -8.32
CA ASN A 61 -8.27 -9.97 -9.55
C ASN A 61 -6.91 -10.67 -9.72
N GLU A 62 -6.91 -11.99 -9.73
CA GLU A 62 -5.69 -12.79 -9.86
C GLU A 62 -4.99 -12.63 -11.22
N SER A 63 -5.72 -12.23 -12.28
CA SER A 63 -5.12 -11.94 -13.58
C SER A 63 -4.41 -10.58 -13.63
N GLU A 64 -4.68 -9.69 -12.69
CA GLU A 64 -4.08 -8.35 -12.65
C GLU A 64 -2.72 -8.38 -11.97
N ARG A 65 -1.74 -7.70 -12.58
CA ARG A 65 -0.40 -7.56 -11.99
C ARG A 65 -0.41 -6.71 -10.72
N LEU A 66 -1.37 -5.80 -10.60
CA LEU A 66 -1.47 -4.84 -9.51
C LEU A 66 -2.81 -5.01 -8.81
N ASN A 67 -2.76 -5.31 -7.51
CA ASN A 67 -3.94 -5.60 -6.70
C ASN A 67 -3.96 -4.70 -5.46
N PHE A 68 -4.49 -3.49 -5.61
CA PHE A 68 -4.63 -2.55 -4.50
C PHE A 68 -5.91 -1.73 -4.63
N VAL A 69 -6.38 -1.21 -3.49
CA VAL A 69 -7.45 -0.22 -3.43
C VAL A 69 -6.88 1.09 -2.91
N VAL A 70 -7.18 2.17 -3.63
CA VAL A 70 -6.82 3.52 -3.22
C VAL A 70 -7.82 4.02 -2.18
N PHE A 71 -7.29 4.43 -1.03
CA PHE A 71 -8.06 4.99 0.07
C PHE A 71 -7.61 6.41 0.43
N GLY A 72 -8.59 7.26 0.73
CA GLY A 72 -8.39 8.62 1.19
C GLY A 72 -8.62 8.79 2.69
N GLY A 73 -7.94 9.78 3.27
CA GLY A 73 -8.09 10.19 4.66
C GLY A 73 -7.38 9.27 5.67
N ASP A 74 -7.47 9.67 6.93
CA ASP A 74 -6.88 8.96 8.06
C ASP A 74 -7.93 8.11 8.78
N PHE A 75 -7.48 7.03 9.41
CA PHE A 75 -8.33 6.21 10.26
C PHE A 75 -8.75 7.01 11.51
N PRO A 76 -10.06 7.14 11.79
CA PRO A 76 -10.53 7.74 13.04
C PRO A 76 -9.97 7.04 14.28
N GLU A 77 -9.96 7.75 15.41
CA GLU A 77 -9.66 7.13 16.69
C GLU A 77 -10.67 6.02 17.01
N ASN A 78 -10.18 4.92 17.58
CA ASN A 78 -11.00 3.75 17.90
C ASN A 78 -11.80 3.25 16.68
N TRP A 79 -11.24 3.31 15.47
CA TRP A 79 -11.95 2.97 14.23
C TRP A 79 -12.56 1.57 14.26
N VAL A 80 -11.81 0.58 14.77
CA VAL A 80 -12.33 -0.78 15.00
C VAL A 80 -13.22 -0.79 16.24
N LYS A 81 -14.47 -1.21 16.09
CA LYS A 81 -15.47 -1.24 17.18
C LYS A 81 -15.69 -2.66 17.68
N LYS A 82 -16.29 -2.79 18.87
CA LYS A 82 -16.62 -4.10 19.49
C LYS A 82 -17.42 -5.01 18.55
N GLN A 83 -18.33 -4.44 17.76
CA GLN A 83 -19.14 -5.18 16.77
C GLN A 83 -18.32 -5.80 15.63
N ASP A 84 -17.12 -5.28 15.35
CA ASP A 84 -16.25 -5.81 14.30
C ASP A 84 -15.44 -7.01 14.77
N VAL A 85 -15.23 -7.15 16.09
CA VAL A 85 -14.31 -8.13 16.70
C VAL A 85 -14.63 -9.56 16.30
N GLU A 86 -15.91 -9.95 16.30
CA GLU A 86 -16.29 -11.32 15.95
C GLU A 86 -15.93 -11.65 14.49
N TYR A 87 -16.21 -10.74 13.57
CA TYR A 87 -15.84 -10.89 12.17
C TYR A 87 -14.33 -11.01 12.01
N LEU A 88 -13.56 -10.17 12.71
CA LEU A 88 -12.10 -10.18 12.62
C LEU A 88 -11.51 -11.48 13.18
N ILE A 89 -11.98 -11.95 14.33
CA ILE A 89 -11.54 -13.23 14.93
C ILE A 89 -11.75 -14.39 13.96
N ARG A 90 -12.94 -14.48 13.33
CA ARG A 90 -13.27 -15.54 12.36
C ARG A 90 -12.32 -15.53 11.14
N ASN A 91 -11.70 -14.39 10.84
CA ASN A 91 -10.86 -14.21 9.66
C ASN A 91 -9.35 -14.18 9.95
N LEU A 92 -8.90 -14.26 11.21
CA LEU A 92 -7.47 -14.17 11.58
C LEU A 92 -6.55 -15.12 10.81
N ASN A 93 -7.02 -16.34 10.55
CA ASN A 93 -6.25 -17.37 9.83
C ASN A 93 -6.51 -17.39 8.32
N SER A 94 -7.31 -16.45 7.79
CA SER A 94 -7.69 -16.47 6.38
C SER A 94 -6.52 -16.09 5.50
N LYS A 95 -6.03 -17.06 4.71
CA LYS A 95 -5.01 -16.84 3.66
C LYS A 95 -5.62 -16.44 2.33
N GLN A 96 -6.91 -16.08 2.30
CA GLN A 96 -7.54 -15.58 1.09
C GLN A 96 -6.82 -14.31 0.63
N LYS A 97 -6.31 -14.32 -0.60
CA LYS A 97 -5.68 -13.14 -1.21
C LYS A 97 -6.73 -12.05 -1.42
N CYS A 98 -6.32 -10.81 -1.22
CA CYS A 98 -7.12 -9.63 -1.49
C CYS A 98 -6.22 -8.46 -1.93
N CYS A 99 -6.84 -7.36 -2.36
CA CYS A 99 -6.09 -6.14 -2.67
C CYS A 99 -5.38 -5.56 -1.44
N GLY A 100 -4.19 -5.01 -1.66
CA GLY A 100 -3.50 -4.15 -0.72
C GLY A 100 -4.19 -2.81 -0.46
N TYR A 101 -3.77 -2.16 0.62
CA TYR A 101 -4.11 -0.78 0.91
C TYR A 101 -3.09 0.14 0.25
N MET A 102 -3.56 1.17 -0.44
CA MET A 102 -2.72 2.28 -0.90
C MET A 102 -3.37 3.61 -0.53
N ASN A 103 -2.63 4.45 0.18
CA ASN A 103 -3.08 5.82 0.46
C ASN A 103 -3.03 6.66 -0.83
N VAL A 104 -3.94 7.62 -0.98
CA VAL A 104 -3.95 8.59 -2.10
C VAL A 104 -2.63 9.36 -2.24
N PHE A 105 -1.88 9.56 -1.17
CA PHE A 105 -0.58 10.24 -1.17
C PHE A 105 0.61 9.29 -1.41
N SER A 106 0.37 8.01 -1.67
CA SER A 106 1.45 7.07 -1.96
C SER A 106 2.05 7.34 -3.33
N SER A 107 3.38 7.50 -3.37
CA SER A 107 4.17 7.48 -4.62
C SER A 107 4.69 6.09 -4.97
N TYR A 108 4.48 5.10 -4.08
CA TYR A 108 4.93 3.72 -4.25
C TYR A 108 3.76 2.77 -4.49
N ILE A 109 3.87 2.00 -5.57
CA ILE A 109 2.91 0.96 -5.97
C ILE A 109 3.58 -0.40 -5.74
N SER A 110 2.98 -1.21 -4.87
CA SER A 110 3.38 -2.60 -4.68
C SER A 110 2.62 -3.53 -5.63
N SER A 111 3.30 -4.54 -6.16
CA SER A 111 2.68 -5.67 -6.87
C SER A 111 2.24 -6.80 -5.94
N ASP A 112 2.62 -6.73 -4.66
CA ASP A 112 2.23 -7.75 -3.68
C ASP A 112 0.73 -7.68 -3.39
N SER A 113 0.14 -8.84 -3.11
CA SER A 113 -1.23 -8.95 -2.60
C SER A 113 -1.23 -8.92 -1.08
N ALA A 114 -2.34 -8.52 -0.47
CA ALA A 114 -2.60 -8.74 0.94
C ALA A 114 -3.30 -10.09 1.18
N GLU A 115 -3.41 -10.48 2.44
CA GLU A 115 -4.28 -11.58 2.89
C GLU A 115 -5.35 -11.02 3.83
N VAL A 116 -6.57 -11.56 3.74
CA VAL A 116 -7.70 -11.17 4.59
C VAL A 116 -7.33 -11.25 6.08
N GLY A 117 -6.65 -12.33 6.49
CA GLY A 117 -6.19 -12.50 7.87
C GLY A 117 -5.10 -11.52 8.27
N GLY A 118 -4.27 -11.05 7.33
CA GLY A 118 -3.28 -10.00 7.60
C GLY A 118 -3.95 -8.68 8.03
N PHE A 119 -5.00 -8.25 7.33
CA PHE A 119 -5.79 -7.09 7.77
C PHE A 119 -6.50 -7.35 9.09
N ALA A 120 -7.10 -8.54 9.26
CA ALA A 120 -7.78 -8.90 10.49
C ALA A 120 -6.85 -8.81 11.72
N ILE A 121 -5.60 -9.26 11.59
CA ILE A 121 -4.57 -9.16 12.62
C ILE A 121 -4.28 -7.69 12.95
N LEU A 122 -3.99 -6.84 11.95
CA LEU A 122 -3.69 -5.42 12.19
C LEU A 122 -4.87 -4.69 12.87
N PHE A 123 -6.09 -4.97 12.43
CA PHE A 123 -7.29 -4.36 13.00
C PHE A 123 -7.50 -4.82 14.44
N MET A 124 -7.35 -6.12 14.72
CA MET A 124 -7.44 -6.63 16.09
C MET A 124 -6.35 -6.06 17.00
N LYS A 125 -5.11 -5.92 16.51
CA LYS A 125 -4.03 -5.27 17.30
C LYS A 125 -4.39 -3.84 17.66
N SER A 126 -4.88 -3.05 16.70
CA SER A 126 -5.32 -1.67 16.97
C SER A 126 -6.44 -1.60 18.03
N TYR A 127 -7.39 -2.54 17.99
CA TYR A 127 -8.47 -2.65 18.95
C TYR A 127 -7.99 -3.03 20.35
N ILE A 128 -7.12 -4.04 20.46
CA ILE A 128 -6.56 -4.54 21.72
C ILE A 128 -5.69 -3.47 22.38
N GLU A 129 -4.84 -2.81 21.60
CA GLU A 129 -3.88 -1.82 22.08
C GLU A 129 -4.50 -0.43 22.28
N LYS A 130 -5.75 -0.22 21.85
CA LYS A 130 -6.45 1.08 21.83
C LYS A 130 -5.62 2.17 21.11
N LYS A 131 -4.99 1.80 20.01
CA LYS A 131 -4.19 2.69 19.18
C LYS A 131 -4.92 3.04 17.89
N THR A 132 -4.71 4.26 17.41
CA THR A 132 -5.13 4.65 16.07
C THR A 132 -4.48 3.73 15.04
N LEU A 133 -5.31 3.14 14.19
CA LEU A 133 -4.86 2.26 13.12
C LEU A 133 -4.02 3.07 12.11
N ASN A 134 -2.86 2.54 11.74
CA ASN A 134 -2.00 3.16 10.74
C ASN A 134 -1.47 2.07 9.80
N LEU A 135 -1.78 2.20 8.50
CA LEU A 135 -1.33 1.31 7.44
C LEU A 135 -0.22 1.94 6.58
N GLY A 136 0.32 3.08 6.98
CA GLY A 136 1.32 3.84 6.24
C GLY A 136 0.78 4.39 4.91
N LEU A 137 1.67 4.53 3.92
CA LEU A 137 1.30 4.92 2.56
C LEU A 137 0.87 3.71 1.71
N ASN A 138 1.38 2.52 2.00
CA ASN A 138 1.06 1.28 1.30
C ASN A 138 1.18 0.10 2.27
N SER A 139 0.23 -0.85 2.22
CA SER A 139 0.23 -2.02 3.10
C SER A 139 -0.34 -3.27 2.43
N ASN A 140 0.41 -4.37 2.52
CA ASN A 140 0.04 -5.68 1.99
C ASN A 140 0.19 -6.76 3.08
N PRO A 141 -0.57 -6.69 4.17
CA PRO A 141 -0.33 -7.53 5.34
C PRO A 141 -0.60 -9.00 5.03
N LYS A 142 0.19 -9.87 5.66
CA LYS A 142 0.12 -11.32 5.56
C LYS A 142 -0.27 -11.92 6.90
N VAL A 143 -0.78 -13.15 6.88
CA VAL A 143 -1.08 -13.89 8.11
C VAL A 143 0.22 -14.22 8.83
N ASP A 144 0.35 -13.71 10.06
CA ASP A 144 1.41 -14.08 11.00
C ASP A 144 0.83 -15.01 12.07
N LYS A 145 1.31 -16.26 12.11
CA LYS A 145 0.82 -17.28 13.06
C LYS A 145 1.00 -16.89 14.52
N LYS A 146 2.12 -16.24 14.86
CA LYS A 146 2.41 -15.83 16.24
C LYS A 146 1.46 -14.74 16.68
N GLU A 147 1.15 -13.79 15.79
CA GLU A 147 0.17 -12.75 16.07
C GLU A 147 -1.26 -13.32 16.20
N VAL A 148 -1.63 -14.31 15.37
CA VAL A 148 -2.89 -15.02 15.54
C VAL A 148 -2.98 -15.68 16.92
N GLU A 149 -1.94 -16.40 17.35
CA GLU A 149 -1.90 -17.05 18.66
C GLU A 149 -2.04 -16.04 19.81
N ASN A 150 -1.34 -14.90 19.71
CA ASN A 150 -1.43 -13.81 20.70
C ASN A 150 -2.86 -13.26 20.80
N ILE A 151 -3.49 -12.98 19.66
CA ILE A 151 -4.86 -12.46 19.61
C ILE A 151 -5.85 -13.50 20.16
N MET A 152 -5.70 -14.78 19.80
CA MET A 152 -6.56 -15.85 20.29
C MET A 152 -6.42 -16.06 21.81
N LYS A 153 -5.21 -15.95 22.35
CA LYS A 153 -4.97 -15.99 23.80
C LYS A 153 -5.65 -14.81 24.50
N TRP A 154 -5.54 -13.60 23.95
CA TRP A 154 -6.25 -12.42 24.46
C TRP A 154 -7.77 -12.63 24.45
N CYS A 155 -8.33 -13.20 23.37
CA CYS A 155 -9.76 -13.47 23.25
C CYS A 155 -10.26 -14.45 24.32
N LYS A 156 -9.50 -15.52 24.60
CA LYS A 156 -9.85 -16.50 25.65
C LYS A 156 -9.90 -15.83 27.04
N ASN A 157 -8.90 -15.02 27.37
CA ASN A 157 -8.81 -14.36 28.67
C ASN A 157 -9.92 -13.32 28.90
N ASN A 158 -10.40 -12.65 27.85
CA ASN A 158 -11.45 -11.62 27.95
C ASN A 158 -12.88 -12.17 27.82
N ARG A 159 -13.07 -13.42 27.37
CA ARG A 159 -14.38 -14.10 27.38
C ARG A 159 -14.71 -14.78 28.71
N GLN A 160 -13.72 -14.91 29.59
CA GLN A 160 -13.87 -15.47 30.94
C GLN A 160 -14.14 -14.39 32.01
N LYS A 161 -14.24 -13.12 31.59
CA LYS A 161 -14.67 -11.98 32.41
C LYS A 161 -16.05 -11.55 31.99
#